data_AF-K1T4E3-F1
#
_entry.id   AF-K1T4E3-F1
#
_cell.length_a   1.000
_cell.length_b   1.000
_cell.length_c   1.000
_cell.angle_alpha   90.00
_cell.angle_beta   90.00
_cell.angle_gamma   90.00
#
_symmetry.space_group_name_H-M   'P 1'
#
loop_
_entity.id
_entity.type
_entity.pdbx_description
1 polymer ?
#
loop_
_entity_poly.entity_id
_entity_poly.type
_entity_poly.pdbx_seq_one_letter_code
_entity_poly.pdbx_strand_id
1 'polypeptide(L)'
;NLPELPRLGLMMKLPRVAYDQVKWYGRGPWENYPDRKQSCPIGWYESSVEDQFTHYPRPQDNGNHEDCSYIELTNKNGKNALQVIAVGDTPLSFSALPYSVADLYAARHDFELKQSGNPNLRYTYLSLDCAVLGLGNSSCGPGVLKKYAIDKTRSYTLHFKMRIL
;
A
#
# COMPACT_ATOMS: atom_id res chain seq x y z
N ASN A 1 -14.67 20.59 -10.64
CA ASN A 1 -13.78 19.55 -11.18
C ASN A 1 -12.68 19.26 -10.19
N LEU A 2 -12.60 18.02 -9.68
CA LEU A 2 -11.51 17.59 -8.81
C LEU A 2 -10.26 17.23 -9.66
N PRO A 3 -9.05 17.44 -9.12
CA PRO A 3 -7.84 16.88 -9.73
C PRO A 3 -7.90 15.35 -9.80
N GLU A 4 -6.94 14.72 -10.47
CA GLU A 4 -6.80 13.25 -10.39
C GLU A 4 -6.71 12.80 -8.93
N LEU A 5 -7.48 11.76 -8.61
CA LEU A 5 -7.53 11.23 -7.26
C LEU A 5 -6.39 10.20 -7.12
N PRO A 6 -5.49 10.34 -6.13
CA PRO A 6 -4.34 9.43 -6.01
C PRO A 6 -4.74 8.03 -5.60
N ARG A 7 -5.74 7.90 -4.71
CA ARG A 7 -6.29 6.64 -4.23
C ARG A 7 -7.67 6.84 -3.61
N LEU A 8 -8.45 5.77 -3.55
CA LEU A 8 -9.74 5.68 -2.86
C LEU A 8 -9.71 4.45 -1.95
N GLY A 9 -9.77 4.67 -0.64
CA GLY A 9 -9.61 3.59 0.33
C GLY A 9 -9.64 4.05 1.78
N LEU A 10 -9.15 3.17 2.65
CA LEU A 10 -9.02 3.37 4.09
C LEU A 10 -7.56 3.20 4.51
N MET A 11 -7.10 4.02 5.43
CA MET A 11 -5.80 3.87 6.07
C MET A 11 -5.97 3.56 7.56
N MET A 12 -5.24 2.56 8.03
CA MET A 12 -5.19 2.15 9.42
C MET A 12 -3.77 2.32 9.97
N LYS A 13 -3.69 2.91 11.17
CA LYS A 13 -2.45 3.07 11.92
C LYS A 13 -2.37 2.01 13.00
N LEU A 14 -1.52 1.01 12.79
CA LEU A 14 -1.42 -0.19 13.61
C LEU A 14 -0.14 -0.16 14.47
N PRO A 15 -0.13 -0.66 15.72
CA PRO A 15 1.10 -0.75 16.52
C PRO A 15 2.12 -1.69 15.86
N ARG A 16 3.28 -1.15 15.46
CA ARG A 16 4.30 -1.92 14.71
C ARG A 16 4.79 -3.14 15.47
N VAL A 17 4.94 -3.03 16.80
CA VAL A 17 5.32 -4.15 17.68
C VAL A 17 4.39 -5.38 17.56
N ALA A 18 3.14 -5.19 17.16
CA ALA A 18 2.17 -6.27 16.95
C ALA A 18 2.01 -6.66 15.46
N TYR A 19 2.45 -5.82 14.53
CA TYR A 19 2.12 -5.90 13.10
C TYR A 19 3.31 -5.48 12.22
N ASP A 20 4.47 -6.14 12.38
CA ASP A 20 5.71 -5.86 11.63
C ASP A 20 6.02 -6.86 10.50
N GLN A 21 5.23 -7.94 10.38
CA GLN A 21 5.26 -8.90 9.29
C GLN A 21 3.99 -8.78 8.46
N VAL A 22 4.09 -8.98 7.15
CA VAL A 22 2.96 -9.01 6.22
C VAL A 22 3.02 -10.24 5.34
N LYS A 23 1.87 -10.88 5.15
CA LYS A 23 1.66 -11.98 4.21
C LYS A 23 0.45 -11.66 3.36
N TRP A 24 0.51 -11.91 2.06
CA TRP A 24 -0.62 -11.63 1.18
C TRP A 24 -0.75 -12.65 0.05
N TYR A 25 -1.97 -12.75 -0.48
CA TYR A 25 -2.26 -13.40 -1.74
C TYR A 25 -2.75 -12.35 -2.73
N GLY A 26 -1.97 -12.13 -3.79
CA GLY A 26 -2.19 -11.06 -4.77
C GLY A 26 -0.95 -10.88 -5.63
N ARG A 27 -0.74 -9.70 -6.22
CA ARG A 27 0.46 -9.43 -7.03
C ARG A 27 1.70 -9.18 -6.18
N GLY A 28 2.81 -9.80 -6.57
CA GLY A 28 4.10 -9.60 -5.92
C GLY A 28 5.27 -10.24 -6.69
N PRO A 29 6.46 -10.32 -6.07
CA PRO A 29 6.76 -9.91 -4.70
C PRO A 29 7.01 -8.39 -4.54
N TRP A 30 7.32 -7.68 -5.62
CA TRP A 30 7.60 -6.24 -5.57
C TRP A 30 6.37 -5.37 -5.82
N GLU A 31 6.49 -4.08 -5.48
CA GLU A 31 5.47 -3.08 -5.66
C GLU A 31 4.98 -2.98 -7.11
N ASN A 32 3.68 -2.72 -7.27
CA ASN A 32 3.02 -2.61 -8.56
C ASN A 32 1.84 -1.64 -8.51
N TYR A 33 1.49 -1.11 -9.68
CA TYR A 33 0.47 -0.08 -9.86
C TYR A 33 -0.40 -0.42 -11.09
N PRO A 34 -1.59 0.19 -11.27
CA PRO A 34 -2.52 -0.16 -12.33
C PRO A 34 -1.90 -0.19 -13.75
N ASP A 35 -0.93 0.68 -14.03
CA ASP A 35 -0.21 0.79 -15.29
C ASP A 35 1.17 0.11 -15.29
N ARG A 36 1.60 -0.48 -14.16
CA ARG A 36 2.89 -1.15 -13.98
C ARG A 36 2.76 -2.38 -13.07
N LYS A 37 2.06 -3.42 -13.55
CA LYS A 37 1.85 -4.68 -12.78
C LYS A 37 2.10 -6.00 -13.51
N GLN A 38 2.48 -5.95 -14.79
CA GLN A 38 2.63 -7.16 -15.62
C GLN A 38 3.77 -8.08 -15.18
N SER A 39 4.81 -7.54 -14.53
CA SER A 39 5.93 -8.33 -14.00
C SER A 39 5.62 -9.00 -12.66
N CYS A 40 4.48 -8.69 -12.02
CA CYS A 40 4.10 -9.23 -10.72
C CYS A 40 3.03 -10.32 -10.89
N PRO A 41 3.39 -11.62 -10.86
CA PRO A 41 2.42 -12.70 -10.87
C PRO A 41 1.54 -12.69 -9.61
N ILE A 42 0.39 -13.36 -9.68
CA ILE A 42 -0.47 -13.61 -8.52
C ILE A 42 0.06 -14.83 -7.78
N GLY A 43 0.22 -14.72 -6.46
CA GLY A 43 0.71 -15.81 -5.63
C GLY A 43 0.69 -15.45 -4.14
N TRP A 44 1.21 -16.37 -3.33
CA TRP A 44 1.47 -16.13 -1.91
C TRP A 44 2.85 -15.50 -1.74
N TYR A 45 2.90 -14.43 -0.95
CA TYR A 45 4.12 -13.70 -0.63
C TYR A 45 4.13 -13.32 0.84
N GLU A 46 5.33 -13.13 1.39
CA GLU A 46 5.56 -12.68 2.75
C GLU A 46 6.80 -11.78 2.82
N SER A 47 6.78 -10.81 3.74
CA SER A 47 7.92 -9.94 4.02
C SER A 47 7.77 -9.27 5.39
N SER A 48 8.82 -8.59 5.84
CA SER A 48 8.64 -7.57 6.87
C SER A 48 7.99 -6.31 6.29
N VAL A 49 7.40 -5.48 7.17
CA VAL A 49 6.89 -4.15 6.80
C VAL A 49 8.03 -3.21 6.37
N GLU A 50 9.24 -3.39 6.91
CA GLU A 50 10.40 -2.57 6.49
C GLU A 50 10.79 -2.90 5.04
N ASP A 51 10.80 -4.19 4.68
CA ASP A 51 11.22 -4.63 3.34
C ASP A 51 10.24 -4.24 2.23
N GLN A 52 9.01 -3.84 2.57
CA GLN A 52 8.05 -3.30 1.61
C GLN A 52 8.32 -1.85 1.24
N PHE A 53 9.13 -1.13 2.02
CA PHE A 53 9.46 0.24 1.72
C PHE A 53 10.62 0.33 0.72
N THR A 54 10.37 1.00 -0.41
CA THR A 54 11.43 1.28 -1.39
C THR A 54 12.10 2.62 -1.08
N HIS A 55 13.41 2.57 -0.81
CA HIS A 55 14.25 3.72 -0.51
C HIS A 55 14.60 4.56 -1.76
N TYR A 56 13.59 5.23 -2.34
CA TYR A 56 13.80 6.20 -3.42
C TYR A 56 14.60 7.41 -2.91
N PRO A 57 15.48 8.04 -3.73
CA PRO A 57 16.32 9.17 -3.29
C PRO A 57 15.53 10.32 -2.64
N ARG A 58 14.37 10.64 -3.23
CA ARG A 58 13.34 11.46 -2.59
C ARG A 58 12.19 10.55 -2.17
N PRO A 59 11.84 10.49 -0.88
CA PRO A 59 10.68 9.74 -0.41
C PRO A 59 9.41 10.11 -1.17
N GLN A 60 8.66 9.07 -1.58
CA GLN A 60 7.45 9.18 -2.37
C GLN A 60 6.58 7.94 -2.16
N ASP A 61 5.39 7.93 -2.75
CA ASP A 61 4.49 6.77 -2.73
C ASP A 61 5.18 5.51 -3.26
N ASN A 62 5.05 4.39 -2.53
CA ASN A 62 5.65 3.10 -2.86
C ASN A 62 4.90 1.95 -2.15
N GLY A 63 5.31 0.71 -2.42
CA GLY A 63 4.86 -0.49 -1.69
C GLY A 63 3.41 -0.90 -1.95
N ASN A 64 2.80 -0.42 -3.04
CA ASN A 64 1.46 -0.84 -3.44
C ASN A 64 1.47 -2.26 -4.04
N HIS A 65 0.44 -3.05 -3.73
CA HIS A 65 0.17 -4.34 -4.35
C HIS A 65 -1.26 -4.37 -4.86
N GLU A 66 -1.43 -4.58 -6.16
CA GLU A 66 -2.74 -4.70 -6.82
C GLU A 66 -3.29 -6.14 -6.75
N ASP A 67 -4.57 -6.28 -7.04
CA ASP A 67 -5.28 -7.55 -7.24
C ASP A 67 -5.13 -8.52 -6.04
N CYS A 68 -5.20 -8.01 -4.81
CA CYS A 68 -5.07 -8.77 -3.58
C CYS A 68 -6.42 -9.23 -3.03
N SER A 69 -6.53 -10.51 -2.67
CA SER A 69 -7.74 -11.08 -2.07
C SER A 69 -7.57 -11.41 -0.57
N TYR A 70 -6.34 -11.48 -0.09
CA TYR A 70 -6.02 -11.79 1.29
C TYR A 70 -4.77 -11.04 1.75
N ILE A 71 -4.82 -10.48 2.96
CA ILE A 71 -3.70 -9.84 3.65
C ILE A 71 -3.74 -10.26 5.11
N GLU A 72 -2.58 -10.55 5.67
CA GLU A 72 -2.38 -10.82 7.08
C GLU A 72 -1.21 -9.98 7.59
N LEU A 73 -1.42 -9.27 8.70
CA LEU A 73 -0.34 -8.66 9.46
C LEU A 73 -0.23 -9.30 10.83
N THR A 74 1.01 -9.52 11.27
CA THR A 74 1.31 -10.09 12.57
C THR A 74 2.68 -9.63 13.05
N ASN A 75 3.09 -10.08 14.23
CA ASN A 75 4.47 -9.99 14.68
C ASN A 75 5.24 -11.25 14.26
N LYS A 76 6.56 -11.24 14.47
CA LYS A 76 7.42 -12.41 14.21
C LYS A 76 7.01 -13.72 14.91
N ASN A 77 6.18 -13.64 15.96
CA ASN A 77 5.69 -14.81 16.69
C ASN A 77 4.34 -15.34 16.16
N GLY A 78 3.72 -14.68 15.18
CA GLY A 78 2.49 -15.13 14.52
C GLY A 78 1.22 -15.04 15.37
N LYS A 79 1.24 -14.36 16.53
CA LYS A 79 0.09 -14.24 17.44
C LYS A 79 -0.73 -12.97 17.16
N ASN A 80 -2.04 -12.99 17.42
CA ASN A 80 -2.93 -11.83 17.25
C ASN A 80 -2.93 -11.28 15.82
N ALA A 81 -2.95 -12.17 14.83
CA ALA A 81 -2.85 -11.78 13.43
C ALA A 81 -4.09 -10.99 13.00
N LEU A 82 -3.88 -9.82 12.41
CA LEU A 82 -4.93 -9.04 11.75
C LEU A 82 -5.08 -9.57 10.32
N GLN A 83 -6.23 -10.16 10.03
CA GLN A 83 -6.55 -10.66 8.70
C GLN A 83 -7.55 -9.74 8.00
N VAL A 84 -7.29 -9.46 6.73
CA VAL A 84 -8.18 -8.76 5.80
C VAL A 84 -8.43 -9.67 4.61
N ILE A 85 -9.70 -9.88 4.28
CA ILE A 85 -10.13 -10.74 3.18
C ILE A 85 -11.06 -9.92 2.29
N ALA A 86 -10.71 -9.77 1.02
CA ALA A 86 -11.60 -9.14 0.04
C ALA A 86 -12.89 -9.97 -0.09
N VAL A 87 -14.04 -9.29 -0.20
CA VAL A 87 -15.35 -9.98 -0.29
C VAL A 87 -15.86 -9.95 -1.72
N GLY A 88 -16.27 -11.12 -2.21
CA GLY A 88 -16.72 -11.31 -3.60
C GLY A 88 -15.53 -11.46 -4.55
N ASP A 89 -15.78 -11.21 -5.83
CA ASP A 89 -14.79 -11.38 -6.91
C ASP A 89 -13.97 -10.11 -7.20
N THR A 90 -14.12 -9.08 -6.36
CA THR A 90 -13.40 -7.80 -6.51
C THR A 90 -12.21 -7.78 -5.55
N PRO A 91 -10.97 -7.95 -6.04
CA PRO A 91 -9.79 -7.78 -5.21
C PRO A 91 -9.59 -6.29 -4.84
N LEU A 92 -8.75 -6.05 -3.86
CA LEU A 92 -8.34 -4.71 -3.42
C LEU A 92 -6.84 -4.50 -3.66
N SER A 93 -6.42 -3.24 -3.59
CA SER A 93 -5.00 -2.88 -3.51
C SER A 93 -4.61 -2.60 -2.06
N PHE A 94 -3.36 -2.87 -1.69
CA PHE A 94 -2.89 -2.55 -0.35
C PHE A 94 -1.44 -2.10 -0.33
N SER A 95 -1.08 -1.42 0.75
CA SER A 95 0.32 -1.24 1.17
C SER A 95 0.42 -1.35 2.69
N ALA A 96 1.56 -1.81 3.19
CA ALA A 96 1.86 -1.88 4.62
C ALA A 96 3.25 -1.31 4.86
N LEU A 97 3.33 -0.06 5.33
CA LEU A 97 4.59 0.70 5.37
C LEU A 97 4.93 1.21 6.79
N PRO A 98 6.21 1.45 7.09
CA PRO A 98 6.64 1.98 8.39
C PRO A 98 6.50 3.50 8.53
N TYR A 99 6.08 4.20 7.45
CA TYR A 99 5.97 5.65 7.40
C TYR A 99 4.56 6.07 6.95
N SER A 100 4.05 7.17 7.50
CA SER A 100 2.82 7.78 7.00
C SER A 100 3.07 8.55 5.71
N VAL A 101 2.01 8.80 4.93
CA VAL A 101 2.06 9.69 3.76
C VAL A 101 2.56 11.10 4.14
N ALA A 102 2.24 11.58 5.34
CA ALA A 102 2.72 12.87 5.82
C ALA A 102 4.24 12.87 6.09
N ASP A 103 4.78 11.75 6.62
CA ASP A 103 6.23 11.59 6.80
C ASP A 103 6.94 11.60 5.43
N LEU A 104 6.41 10.83 4.47
CA LEU A 104 6.98 10.77 3.11
C LEU A 104 6.93 12.12 2.39
N TYR A 105 5.85 12.89 2.57
CA TYR A 105 5.70 14.20 1.95
C TYR A 105 6.64 15.25 2.55
N ALA A 106 6.91 15.16 3.86
CA ALA A 106 7.77 16.13 4.56
C ALA A 106 9.26 15.90 4.28
N ALA A 107 9.69 14.65 4.10
CA ALA A 107 11.08 14.30 3.87
C ALA A 107 11.55 14.67 2.45
N ARG A 108 12.71 15.32 2.35
CA ARG A 108 13.37 15.61 1.07
C ARG A 108 14.36 14.54 0.67
N HIS A 109 14.92 13.83 1.65
CA HIS A 109 15.88 12.74 1.46
C HIS A 109 15.52 11.57 2.37
N ASP A 110 15.80 10.35 1.91
CA ASP A 110 15.42 9.11 2.60
C ASP A 110 15.93 9.03 4.06
N PHE A 111 17.17 9.47 4.32
CA PHE A 111 17.75 9.42 5.67
C PHE A 111 16.99 10.30 6.69
N GLU A 112 16.21 11.28 6.23
CA GLU A 112 15.40 12.15 7.10
C GLU A 112 14.23 11.38 7.72
N LEU A 113 13.77 10.28 7.11
CA LEU A 113 12.68 9.44 7.63
C LEU A 113 13.05 8.72 8.92
N LYS A 114 14.34 8.39 9.09
CA LYS A 114 14.86 7.61 10.21
C LYS A 114 15.45 8.47 11.34
N GLN A 115 15.25 9.79 11.32
CA GLN A 115 15.77 10.66 12.38
C GLN A 115 15.21 10.26 13.75
N SER A 116 16.13 9.94 14.67
CA SER A 116 15.87 9.49 16.04
C SER A 116 14.88 10.42 16.74
N GLY A 117 13.66 9.93 16.99
CA GLY A 117 12.60 10.69 17.66
C GLY A 117 11.30 10.79 16.88
N ASN A 118 11.21 10.35 15.62
CA ASN A 118 9.93 10.34 14.91
C ASN A 118 8.95 9.37 15.61
N PRO A 119 7.86 9.87 16.25
CA PRO A 119 6.91 9.03 16.97
C PRO A 119 6.11 8.12 16.03
N ASN A 120 6.14 8.35 14.71
CA ASN A 120 5.43 7.54 13.73
C ASN A 120 6.12 6.19 13.43
N LEU A 121 7.42 6.05 13.74
CA LEU A 121 8.18 4.81 13.48
C LEU A 121 7.69 3.60 14.30
N ARG A 122 6.88 3.83 15.33
CA ARG A 122 6.25 2.77 16.15
C ARG A 122 4.97 2.21 15.54
N TYR A 123 4.59 2.64 14.33
CA TYR A 123 3.37 2.21 13.67
C TYR A 123 3.64 1.60 12.29
N THR A 124 2.78 0.67 11.93
CA THR A 124 2.60 0.17 10.56
C THR A 124 1.37 0.87 10.00
N TYR A 125 1.52 1.49 8.83
CA TYR A 125 0.45 2.16 8.11
C TYR A 125 -0.06 1.21 7.03
N LEU A 126 -1.22 0.62 7.27
CA LEU A 126 -1.91 -0.27 6.34
C LEU A 126 -2.92 0.55 5.52
N SER A 127 -2.73 0.62 4.21
CA SER A 127 -3.72 1.15 3.26
C SER A 127 -4.49 0.00 2.62
N LEU A 128 -5.81 0.13 2.53
CA LEU A 128 -6.71 -0.76 1.78
C LEU A 128 -7.49 0.07 0.77
N ASP A 129 -7.23 -0.12 -0.51
CA ASP A 129 -7.69 0.76 -1.57
C ASP A 129 -8.55 -0.02 -2.58
N CYS A 130 -9.70 0.54 -2.97
CA CYS A 130 -10.52 -0.01 -4.07
C CYS A 130 -10.14 0.59 -5.42
N ALA A 131 -9.34 1.67 -5.43
CA ALA A 131 -8.75 2.22 -6.63
C ALA A 131 -7.49 3.01 -6.28
N VAL A 132 -6.46 2.87 -7.12
CA VAL A 132 -5.19 3.60 -7.05
C VAL A 132 -4.97 4.25 -8.42
N LEU A 133 -4.35 5.43 -8.45
CA LEU A 133 -3.95 6.08 -9.69
C LEU A 133 -2.73 5.38 -10.30
N GLY A 134 -2.67 5.24 -11.63
CA GLY A 134 -1.44 4.82 -12.30
C GLY A 134 -0.28 5.80 -12.06
N LEU A 135 0.94 5.38 -12.36
CA LEU A 135 2.14 6.21 -12.16
C LEU A 135 2.35 7.21 -13.31
N GLY A 136 2.11 6.78 -14.55
CA GLY A 136 2.50 7.53 -15.75
C GLY A 136 4.01 7.74 -15.84
N ASN A 137 4.43 8.82 -16.51
CA ASN A 137 5.83 9.22 -16.62
C ASN A 137 5.99 10.75 -16.66
N SER A 138 5.17 11.49 -15.89
CA SER A 138 5.07 12.96 -15.93
C SER A 138 6.34 13.72 -15.57
N SER A 139 7.37 13.05 -15.03
CA SER A 139 8.68 13.67 -14.77
C SER A 139 9.37 14.11 -16.06
N CYS A 140 9.23 13.31 -17.13
CA CYS A 140 9.71 13.61 -18.47
C CYS A 140 8.97 12.74 -19.49
N GLY A 141 7.69 13.02 -19.72
CA GLY A 141 6.84 12.18 -20.54
C GLY A 141 5.34 12.38 -20.29
N PRO A 142 4.51 11.49 -20.85
CA PRO A 142 3.07 11.57 -20.67
C PRO A 142 2.67 11.30 -19.22
N GLY A 143 1.59 11.92 -18.78
CA GLY A 143 0.94 11.56 -17.52
C GLY A 143 0.22 10.21 -17.58
N VAL A 144 -0.52 9.92 -16.52
CA VAL A 144 -1.31 8.70 -16.40
C VAL A 144 -2.31 8.63 -17.54
N LEU A 145 -2.34 7.52 -18.27
CA LEU A 145 -3.34 7.30 -19.31
C LEU A 145 -4.72 7.21 -18.68
N LYS A 146 -5.75 7.76 -19.34
CA LYS A 146 -7.13 7.80 -18.83
C LYS A 146 -7.66 6.45 -18.35
N LYS A 147 -7.26 5.34 -18.98
CA LYS A 147 -7.66 3.97 -18.59
C LYS A 147 -7.07 3.48 -17.25
N TYR A 148 -6.04 4.14 -16.75
CA TYR A 148 -5.40 3.89 -15.45
C TYR A 148 -5.66 5.03 -14.45
N ALA A 149 -6.52 5.98 -14.82
CA ALA A 149 -7.00 7.03 -13.93
C ALA A 149 -8.24 6.56 -13.17
N ILE A 150 -8.47 7.12 -11.98
CA ILE A 150 -9.69 6.88 -11.21
C ILE A 150 -10.83 7.65 -11.87
N ASP A 151 -11.78 6.92 -12.47
CA ASP A 151 -12.98 7.49 -13.07
C ASP A 151 -13.86 8.16 -12.00
N LYS A 152 -13.98 9.48 -12.09
CA LYS A 152 -14.71 10.33 -11.13
C LYS A 152 -16.23 10.32 -11.34
N THR A 153 -16.71 9.63 -12.39
CA THR A 153 -18.14 9.59 -12.74
C THR A 153 -18.87 8.36 -12.19
N ARG A 154 -18.14 7.41 -11.58
CA ARG A 154 -18.70 6.17 -11.03
C ARG A 154 -18.51 6.07 -9.52
N SER A 155 -19.36 5.29 -8.88
CA SER A 155 -19.20 4.91 -7.48
C SER A 155 -18.20 3.78 -7.32
N TYR A 156 -17.43 3.82 -6.23
CA TYR A 156 -16.51 2.77 -5.84
C TYR A 156 -16.94 2.18 -4.50
N THR A 157 -16.71 0.89 -4.35
CA THR A 157 -17.10 0.14 -3.16
C THR A 157 -15.91 -0.69 -2.71
N LEU A 158 -15.48 -0.48 -1.47
CA LEU A 158 -14.46 -1.28 -0.81
C LEU A 158 -15.17 -2.26 0.14
N HIS A 159 -15.21 -3.55 -0.23
CA HIS A 159 -15.84 -4.60 0.57
C HIS A 159 -14.78 -5.61 1.04
N PHE A 160 -14.62 -5.73 2.35
CA PHE A 160 -13.72 -6.70 2.96
C PHE A 160 -14.28 -7.18 4.30
N LYS A 161 -13.78 -8.33 4.76
CA LYS A 161 -13.92 -8.82 6.13
C LYS A 161 -12.60 -8.62 6.86
N MET A 162 -12.68 -8.19 8.10
CA MET A 162 -11.51 -8.01 8.97
C MET A 162 -11.72 -8.76 10.27
N ARG A 163 -10.70 -9.46 10.75
CA ARG A 163 -10.71 -10.16 12.05
C ARG A 163 -9.33 -10.17 12.68
N ILE A 164 -9.30 -10.24 14.01
CA ILE A 164 -8.09 -10.47 14.80
C ILE A 164 -8.19 -11.91 15.32
N LEU A 165 -7.14 -12.71 15.11
CA LEU A 165 -7.09 -14.13 15.49
C LEU A 165 -6.41 -14.38 16.83
#